data_AF-A0A7K4WR70-F1
#
_entry.id   AF-A0A7K4WR70-F1
#
_cell.length_a   1.000
_cell.length_b   1.000
_cell.length_c   1.000
_cell.angle_alpha   90.00
_cell.angle_beta   90.00
_cell.angle_gamma   90.00
#
_symmetry.space_group_name_H-M   'P 1'
#
loop_
_entity.id
_entity.type
_entity.pdbx_description
1 polymer ?
#
loop_
_entity_poly.entity_id
_entity_poly.type
_entity_poly.pdbx_seq_one_letter_code
_entity_poly.pdbx_strand_id
1 'polypeptide(L)' 'CRGIHPSVLPRSSDPVCSYCSREIRDCPKIIIEHLNIHCHEYCFRCGICHKAMGDLLDKIFIHRDIVHCDKCYEKLF' A
#
# COMPACT_ATOMS: atom_id res chain seq x y z
N CYS A 1 31.51 -1.23 26.67
CA CYS A 1 30.25 -1.72 26.08
C CYS A 1 29.79 -0.77 24.98
N ARG A 2 30.24 -0.97 23.73
CA ARG A 2 29.72 -0.22 22.57
C ARG A 2 28.93 -1.22 21.74
N GLY A 3 27.61 -1.18 21.88
CA GLY A 3 26.70 -2.03 21.12
C GLY A 3 26.84 -1.72 19.64
N ILE A 4 27.05 -2.78 18.86
CA ILE A 4 27.10 -2.73 17.40
C ILE A 4 25.68 -2.46 16.93
N HIS A 5 25.40 -1.22 16.53
CA HIS A 5 24.20 -0.90 15.77
C HIS A 5 24.38 -1.53 14.39
N PRO A 6 23.51 -2.45 13.95
CA PRO A 6 23.65 -3.08 12.65
C PRO A 6 23.61 -1.98 11.59
N SER A 7 24.59 -2.06 10.71
CA SER A 7 24.80 -1.18 9.58
C SER A 7 23.51 -1.09 8.76
N VAL A 8 22.88 0.09 8.76
CA VAL A 8 21.92 0.47 7.72
C VAL A 8 22.75 0.58 6.44
N LEU A 9 22.87 -0.54 5.74
CA LEU A 9 23.24 -0.52 4.32
C LEU A 9 22.27 0.46 3.65
N PRO A 10 22.73 1.37 2.77
CA PRO A 10 21.82 2.08 1.89
C PRO A 10 21.23 1.01 0.97
N ARG A 11 20.10 0.44 1.40
CA ARG A 11 19.31 -0.46 0.57
C ARG A 11 18.81 0.43 -0.56
N SER A 12 19.03 -0.03 -1.79
CA SER A 12 18.34 0.42 -3.00
C SER A 12 17.07 1.22 -2.68
N SER A 13 17.04 2.51 -3.01
CA SER A 13 15.90 3.44 -2.85
C SER A 13 14.61 2.76 -2.40
N ASP A 14 14.25 2.91 -1.12
CA ASP A 14 13.05 2.29 -0.56
C ASP A 14 11.83 2.59 -1.45
N PRO A 15 10.92 1.61 -1.65
CA PRO A 15 9.77 1.82 -2.53
C PRO A 15 8.90 2.96 -1.99
N VAL A 16 8.42 3.81 -2.90
CA VAL A 16 7.55 4.93 -2.59
C VAL A 16 6.10 4.46 -2.61
N CYS A 17 5.32 4.86 -1.62
CA CYS A 17 3.90 4.55 -1.55
C CYS A 17 3.13 5.26 -2.68
N SER A 18 2.44 4.49 -3.54
CA SER A 18 1.62 4.99 -4.64
C SER A 18 0.48 5.91 -4.19
N TYR A 19 0.05 5.83 -2.91
CA TYR A 19 -1.10 6.58 -2.41
C TYR A 19 -0.77 7.82 -1.56
N CYS A 20 0.37 7.84 -0.87
CA CYS A 20 0.76 9.01 -0.07
C CYS A 20 2.11 9.62 -0.48
N SER A 21 2.77 9.06 -1.49
CA SER A 21 4.03 9.54 -2.05
C SER A 21 5.18 9.62 -1.03
N ARG A 22 5.06 8.89 0.09
CA ARG A 22 6.11 8.76 1.10
C ARG A 22 6.79 7.41 0.98
N GLU A 23 8.06 7.36 1.34
CA GLU A 23 8.84 6.12 1.40
C GLU A 23 8.18 5.09 2.34
N ILE A 24 8.28 3.82 1.97
CA ILE A 24 7.83 2.68 2.77
C ILE A 24 9.05 2.13 3.51
N ARG A 25 9.28 2.62 4.74
CA ARG A 25 10.42 2.23 5.59
C ARG A 25 9.97 1.30 6.71
N ASP A 26 10.66 0.17 6.86
CA ASP A 26 10.56 -0.74 8.03
C ASP A 26 9.13 -0.99 8.55
N CYS A 27 8.14 -1.08 7.66
CA CYS A 27 6.74 -1.33 7.98
C CYS A 27 6.11 -2.34 7.02
N PRO A 28 5.01 -3.02 7.41
CA PRO A 28 4.27 -3.88 6.51
C PRO A 28 3.86 -3.13 5.24
N LYS A 29 4.14 -3.76 4.11
CA LYS A 29 3.88 -3.21 2.78
C LYS A 29 3.00 -4.15 1.99
N ILE A 30 2.10 -3.56 1.23
CA ILE A 30 1.27 -4.27 0.27
C ILE A 30 1.88 -4.03 -1.10
N ILE A 31 2.11 -5.11 -1.83
CA ILE A 31 2.67 -5.10 -3.17
C ILE A 31 1.67 -5.79 -4.09
N ILE A 32 1.24 -5.08 -5.12
CA ILE A 32 0.44 -5.64 -6.21
C ILE A 32 1.31 -5.60 -7.45
N GLU A 33 2.10 -6.65 -7.65
CA GLU A 33 3.17 -6.71 -8.67
C GLU A 33 2.63 -6.41 -10.08
N HIS A 34 1.49 -7.00 -10.44
CA HIS A 34 0.87 -6.85 -11.77
C HIS A 34 0.45 -5.41 -12.10
N LEU A 35 0.28 -4.56 -11.09
CA LEU A 35 -0.15 -3.17 -11.26
C LEU A 35 0.95 -2.18 -10.86
N ASN A 36 2.13 -2.67 -10.48
CA ASN A 36 3.24 -1.85 -9.98
C ASN A 36 2.81 -0.91 -8.83
N ILE A 37 1.88 -1.37 -7.98
CA ILE A 37 1.41 -0.63 -6.80
C ILE A 37 2.20 -1.11 -5.59
N HIS A 38 2.83 -0.15 -4.91
CA HIS A 38 3.46 -0.34 -3.61
C HIS A 38 2.79 0.60 -2.63
N CYS A 39 2.28 0.11 -1.51
CA CYS A 39 1.71 1.00 -0.49
C CYS A 39 1.92 0.50 0.93
N HIS A 40 1.80 1.41 1.89
CA HIS A 40 1.70 1.03 3.29
C HIS A 40 0.41 0.23 3.52
N GLU A 41 0.43 -0.68 4.48
CA GLU A 41 -0.77 -1.40 4.94
C GLU A 41 -1.93 -0.42 5.28
N TYR A 42 -1.64 0.64 6.04
CA TYR A 42 -2.63 1.65 6.42
C TYR A 42 -3.07 2.57 5.26
N CYS A 43 -2.32 2.59 4.16
CA CYS A 43 -2.70 3.32 2.95
C CYS A 43 -3.60 2.48 2.03
N PHE A 44 -3.75 1.19 2.28
CA PHE A 44 -4.54 0.30 1.45
C PHE A 44 -6.03 0.40 1.80
N ARG A 45 -6.69 1.36 1.17
CA ARG A 45 -8.07 1.74 1.44
C ARG A 45 -8.78 2.14 0.16
N CYS A 46 -10.10 2.04 0.16
CA CYS A 46 -10.94 2.46 -0.97
C CYS A 46 -10.69 3.96 -1.27
N GLY A 47 -10.42 4.29 -2.54
CA GLY A 47 -10.18 5.66 -2.99
C GLY A 47 -11.40 6.59 -2.89
N ILE A 48 -12.58 6.05 -2.59
CA ILE A 48 -13.85 6.80 -2.51
C ILE A 48 -14.32 6.93 -1.06
N CYS A 49 -14.52 5.81 -0.36
CA CYS A 49 -15.06 5.81 1.00
C CYS A 49 -13.98 5.67 2.09
N HIS A 50 -12.72 5.49 1.71
CA HIS A 50 -11.59 5.30 2.64
C HIS A 50 -11.69 4.11 3.59
N LYS A 51 -12.62 3.17 3.36
CA LYS A 51 -12.66 1.88 4.06
C LYS A 51 -11.33 1.14 3.84
N ALA A 52 -10.71 0.67 4.91
CA ALA A 52 -9.52 -0.18 4.83
C ALA A 52 -9.85 -1.47 4.06
N MET A 53 -8.97 -1.89 3.17
CA MET A 53 -9.14 -3.05 2.28
C MET A 53 -8.21 -4.20 2.64
N GLY A 54 -7.81 -4.29 3.91
CA GLY A 54 -6.86 -5.29 4.41
C GLY A 54 -7.50 -6.59 4.93
N ASP A 55 -8.82 -6.66 5.01
CA ASP A 55 -9.52 -7.85 5.53
C ASP A 55 -9.70 -8.92 4.44
N LEU A 56 -9.47 -10.18 4.82
CA LEU A 56 -9.46 -11.36 3.92
C LEU A 56 -10.75 -11.60 3.12
N LEU A 57 -11.85 -10.91 3.47
CA LEU A 57 -13.17 -11.09 2.86
C LEU A 57 -13.57 -9.96 1.91
N ASP A 58 -12.77 -8.90 1.80
CA ASP A 58 -13.14 -7.76 0.97
C ASP A 58 -12.86 -8.02 -0.51
N LYS A 59 -13.92 -7.94 -1.33
CA LYS A 59 -13.78 -7.88 -2.78
C LYS A 59 -13.18 -6.53 -3.16
N ILE A 60 -12.00 -6.58 -3.77
CA ILE A 60 -11.24 -5.42 -4.18
C ILE A 60 -11.32 -5.29 -5.70
N PHE A 61 -11.64 -4.09 -6.16
CA PHE A 61 -11.62 -3.71 -7.57
C PHE A 61 -10.56 -2.64 -7.78
N ILE A 62 -9.83 -2.71 -8.89
CA ILE A 62 -8.78 -1.72 -9.20
C ILE A 62 -9.13 -1.05 -10.52
N HIS A 63 -9.26 0.26 -10.49
CA HIS A 63 -9.56 1.09 -11.65
C HIS A 63 -8.63 2.29 -11.66
N ARG A 64 -7.87 2.47 -12.75
CA ARG A 64 -6.86 3.54 -12.90
C ARG A 64 -5.91 3.60 -11.71
N ASP A 65 -5.37 2.44 -11.30
CA ASP A 65 -4.43 2.26 -10.19
C ASP A 65 -4.96 2.63 -8.80
N ILE A 66 -6.27 2.92 -8.70
CA ILE A 66 -6.96 3.19 -7.44
C ILE A 66 -7.77 1.96 -7.04
N VAL A 67 -7.61 1.56 -5.78
CA VAL A 67 -8.37 0.49 -5.15
C VAL A 67 -9.75 0.99 -4.75
N HIS A 68 -10.78 0.19 -5.03
CA HIS A 68 -12.18 0.45 -4.71
C HIS A 68 -12.79 -0.77 -4.01
N CYS A 69 -13.67 -0.52 -3.03
CA CYS A 69 -14.55 -1.57 -2.54
C CYS A 69 -15.67 -1.86 -3.55
N ASP A 70 -16.22 -3.06 -3.49
CA ASP A 70 -17.39 -3.52 -4.23
C ASP A 70 -18.47 -2.45 -4.42
N LYS A 71 -19.01 -1.92 -3.32
CA LYS A 71 -20.12 -0.97 -3.33
C LYS A 71 -19.79 0.35 -4.00
N CYS A 72 -18.54 0.78 -3.94
CA CYS A 72 -18.11 2.04 -4.54
C CYS A 72 -17.79 1.87 -6.02
N TYR A 73 -17.25 0.71 -6.41
CA TYR A 73 -17.00 0.38 -7.80
C TYR A 73 -18.31 0.29 -8.58
N GLU A 74 -19.25 -0.56 -8.14
CA GLU A 74 -20.55 -0.81 -8.80
C GLU A 74 -21.42 0.45 -8.96
N LYS A 75 -21.21 1.46 -8.11
CA LYS A 75 -21.99 2.71 -8.15
C LYS A 75 -21.44 3.74 -9.14
N LEU A 76 -20.15 3.69 -9.46
CA LEU A 76 -19.48 4.75 -10.23
C LEU A 76 -18.94 4.28 -11.58
N PHE A 77 -18.78 2.97 -11.79
CA PHE A 77 -18.21 2.36 -13.00
C PHE A 77 -19.07 1.18 -13.45
#